data_AF-A0A0S8D207-F1
#
_entry.id   AF-A0A0S8D207-F1
#
_cell.length_a   1.000
_cell.length_b   1.000
_cell.length_c   1.000
_cell.angle_alpha   90.00
_cell.angle_beta   90.00
_cell.angle_gamma   90.00
#
_symmetry.space_group_name_H-M   'P 1'
#
loop_
_entity.id
_entity.type
_entity.pdbx_description
1 polymer ?
#
loop_
_entity_poly.entity_id
_entity_poly.type
_entity_poly.pdbx_seq_one_letter_code
_entity_poly.pdbx_strand_id
1 'polypeptide(L)'
;MLSKKQNTMPIREELERRILHGLACEWENALETLNPPDKEKLRRPLFSLRDMKGKWGYWSGEKSEICLSRKLVLDHPWDTICEILLHEMAHQYADQVLGGHDEPPHGPKFNRACHLLRANPRASGNYKPLDERVLKHSPSPGDKIIVRVKKLMALAQSQNRHEAELAMAKAHEFIAKYNIGLLARDEERHFVSVFVGRAALRHFREDYHLAGLLQDFYFVYGIWVPAYVLDKGKMGSVLEISGTIQNVRIASYVHDFVKRFIDSQWQGYNKKRGLNRYRKTDFAVGILKGFRSKLRMQNRERKRDGDQLRLVKIEDPLLQRHVDYRYPHTTSIRGKVLRGYKDVLRDGIGIGKKLVISKGITEKGRSGKLLIEK
;
A
#
# COMPACT_ATOMS: atom_id res chain seq x y z
N MET A 1 -36.48 24.08 -0.14
CA MET A 1 -35.57 22.97 0.21
C MET A 1 -35.29 22.01 -0.98
N LEU A 2 -34.91 22.51 -2.16
CA LEU A 2 -34.72 21.67 -3.37
C LEU A 2 -33.39 21.86 -4.13
N SER A 3 -32.46 22.67 -3.65
CA SER A 3 -31.26 23.06 -4.43
C SER A 3 -30.01 22.16 -4.24
N LYS A 4 -29.96 21.27 -3.23
CA LYS A 4 -28.76 20.42 -2.99
C LYS A 4 -28.72 19.07 -3.73
N LYS A 5 -29.84 18.59 -4.29
CA LYS A 5 -29.88 17.27 -4.98
C LYS A 5 -29.39 17.33 -6.44
N GLN A 6 -29.55 18.45 -7.14
CA GLN A 6 -29.19 18.56 -8.55
C GLN A 6 -27.67 18.65 -8.78
N ASN A 7 -26.90 19.14 -7.80
CA ASN A 7 -25.45 19.32 -7.95
C ASN A 7 -24.63 18.05 -7.62
N THR A 8 -25.25 16.99 -7.10
CA THR A 8 -24.57 15.74 -6.70
C THR A 8 -24.56 14.65 -7.77
N MET A 9 -25.54 14.66 -8.68
CA MET A 9 -25.62 13.66 -9.77
C MET A 9 -24.51 13.82 -10.81
N PRO A 10 -24.21 15.03 -11.33
CA PRO A 10 -23.14 15.21 -12.33
C PRO A 10 -21.76 14.85 -11.80
N ILE A 11 -21.49 15.14 -10.51
CA ILE A 11 -20.22 14.81 -9.85
C ILE A 11 -20.04 13.30 -9.70
N ARG A 12 -21.14 12.58 -9.43
CA ARG A 12 -21.12 11.11 -9.29
C ARG A 12 -20.94 10.43 -10.65
N GLU A 13 -21.62 10.90 -11.69
CA GLU A 13 -21.49 10.36 -13.05
C GLU A 13 -20.08 10.54 -13.60
N GLU A 14 -19.48 11.72 -13.42
CA GLU A 14 -18.09 11.98 -13.82
C GLU A 14 -17.11 11.08 -13.06
N LEU A 15 -17.31 10.90 -11.75
CA LEU A 15 -16.52 9.98 -10.96
C LEU A 15 -16.65 8.53 -11.46
N GLU A 16 -17.87 8.05 -11.70
CA GLU A 16 -18.11 6.70 -12.24
C GLU A 16 -17.48 6.51 -13.62
N ARG A 17 -17.52 7.54 -14.48
CA ARG A 17 -16.83 7.52 -15.79
C ARG A 17 -15.32 7.38 -15.64
N ARG A 18 -14.70 8.11 -14.71
CA ARG A 18 -13.26 8.00 -14.42
C ARG A 18 -12.88 6.64 -13.83
N ILE A 19 -13.73 6.09 -12.97
CA ILE A 19 -13.53 4.73 -12.44
C ILE A 19 -13.56 3.72 -13.58
N LEU A 20 -14.58 3.75 -14.45
CA LEU A 20 -14.68 2.85 -15.59
C LEU A 20 -13.48 2.96 -16.54
N HIS A 21 -13.02 4.19 -16.81
CA HIS A 21 -11.80 4.38 -17.58
C HIS A 21 -10.58 3.78 -16.87
N GLY A 22 -10.46 3.98 -15.56
CA GLY A 22 -9.40 3.38 -14.75
C GLY A 22 -9.43 1.86 -14.75
N LEU A 23 -10.60 1.22 -14.64
CA LEU A 23 -10.74 -0.24 -14.74
C LEU A 23 -10.20 -0.75 -16.07
N ALA A 24 -10.49 -0.04 -17.17
CA ALA A 24 -9.96 -0.42 -18.46
C ALA A 24 -8.43 -0.26 -18.54
N CYS A 25 -7.86 0.80 -17.98
CA CYS A 25 -6.40 0.98 -17.92
C CYS A 25 -5.72 -0.10 -17.05
N GLU A 26 -6.33 -0.48 -15.94
CA GLU A 26 -5.81 -1.54 -15.06
C GLU A 26 -5.94 -2.92 -15.71
N TRP A 27 -7.00 -3.16 -16.48
CA TRP A 27 -7.15 -4.36 -17.31
C TRP A 27 -6.03 -4.46 -18.35
N GLU A 28 -5.75 -3.36 -19.07
CA GLU A 28 -4.64 -3.28 -20.03
C GLU A 28 -3.29 -3.51 -19.34
N ASN A 29 -3.07 -2.93 -18.17
CA ASN A 29 -1.85 -3.11 -17.37
C ASN A 29 -1.67 -4.57 -16.92
N ALA A 30 -2.75 -5.24 -16.52
CA ALA A 30 -2.70 -6.64 -16.09
C ALA A 30 -2.33 -7.61 -17.22
N LEU A 31 -2.57 -7.25 -18.49
CA LEU A 31 -2.13 -8.05 -19.63
C LEU A 31 -0.61 -8.26 -19.63
N GLU A 32 0.18 -7.34 -19.07
CA GLU A 32 1.65 -7.45 -19.02
C GLU A 32 2.16 -8.66 -18.24
N THR A 33 1.29 -9.32 -17.45
CA THR A 33 1.61 -10.58 -16.76
C THR A 33 1.46 -11.82 -17.65
N LEU A 34 0.79 -11.69 -18.79
CA LEU A 34 0.48 -12.80 -19.72
C LEU A 34 1.51 -12.89 -20.84
N ASN A 35 1.64 -14.09 -21.42
CA ASN A 35 2.46 -14.29 -22.62
C ASN A 35 1.81 -13.60 -23.85
N PRO A 36 2.58 -13.22 -24.89
CA PRO A 36 2.03 -12.51 -26.04
C PRO A 36 0.86 -13.22 -26.75
N PRO A 37 0.91 -14.55 -27.03
CA PRO A 37 -0.20 -15.24 -27.70
C PRO A 37 -1.52 -15.18 -26.93
N ASP A 38 -1.47 -15.22 -25.60
CA ASP A 38 -2.68 -15.17 -24.78
C ASP A 38 -3.21 -13.74 -24.65
N LYS A 39 -2.34 -12.72 -24.66
CA LYS A 39 -2.76 -11.31 -24.71
C LYS A 39 -3.62 -11.03 -25.94
N GLU A 40 -3.26 -11.57 -27.10
CA GLU A 40 -4.00 -11.36 -28.36
C GLU A 40 -5.38 -12.03 -28.36
N LYS A 41 -5.53 -13.14 -27.62
CA LYS A 41 -6.80 -13.88 -27.53
C LYS A 41 -7.78 -13.25 -26.53
N LEU A 42 -7.27 -12.55 -25.52
CA LEU A 42 -8.10 -11.94 -24.49
C LEU A 42 -8.70 -10.62 -25.00
N ARG A 43 -10.00 -10.64 -25.32
CA ARG A 43 -10.69 -9.48 -25.92
C ARG A 43 -11.10 -8.48 -24.85
N ARG A 44 -10.85 -7.19 -25.07
CA ARG A 44 -11.23 -6.15 -24.09
C ARG A 44 -12.74 -6.19 -23.78
N PRO A 45 -13.14 -6.27 -22.49
CA PRO A 45 -14.54 -6.24 -22.10
C PRO A 45 -15.20 -4.86 -22.19
N LEU A 46 -16.53 -4.86 -22.16
CA LEU A 46 -17.30 -3.75 -21.64
C LEU A 46 -17.16 -3.69 -20.11
N PHE A 47 -16.98 -2.49 -19.56
CA PHE A 47 -16.92 -2.28 -18.11
C PHE A 47 -18.20 -1.59 -17.65
N SER A 48 -18.82 -2.08 -16.57
CA SER A 48 -20.01 -1.43 -16.01
C SER A 48 -20.02 -1.45 -14.48
N LEU A 49 -20.79 -0.53 -13.89
CA LEU A 49 -21.02 -0.43 -12.45
C LEU A 49 -22.50 -0.66 -12.14
N ARG A 50 -22.79 -1.58 -11.22
CA ARG A 50 -24.19 -1.88 -10.81
C ARG A 50 -24.33 -1.94 -9.30
N ASP A 51 -25.54 -1.71 -8.83
CA ASP A 51 -25.86 -1.96 -7.43
C ASP A 51 -26.09 -3.48 -7.27
N MET A 52 -25.21 -4.12 -6.51
CA MET A 52 -25.22 -5.57 -6.30
C MET A 52 -25.38 -5.90 -4.82
N LYS A 53 -26.07 -7.01 -4.54
CA LYS A 53 -26.15 -7.62 -3.21
C LYS A 53 -25.40 -8.95 -3.23
N GLY A 54 -24.58 -9.20 -2.22
CA GLY A 54 -23.94 -10.50 -2.01
C GLY A 54 -22.70 -10.81 -2.86
N LYS A 55 -22.24 -9.88 -3.72
CA LYS A 55 -21.02 -10.00 -4.52
C LYS A 55 -20.41 -8.65 -4.89
N TRP A 56 -19.12 -8.67 -5.18
CA TRP A 56 -18.33 -7.48 -5.55
C TRP A 56 -18.16 -7.27 -7.05
N GLY A 57 -18.21 -8.34 -7.85
CA GLY A 57 -18.11 -8.29 -9.30
C GLY A 57 -18.66 -9.55 -9.96
N TYR A 58 -18.70 -9.54 -11.29
CA TYR A 58 -18.83 -10.73 -12.13
C TYR A 58 -18.27 -10.50 -13.54
N TRP A 59 -17.74 -11.55 -14.15
CA TRP A 59 -17.59 -11.71 -15.60
C TRP A 59 -18.86 -12.28 -16.24
N SER A 60 -19.25 -11.78 -17.42
CA SER A 60 -20.36 -12.29 -18.22
C SER A 60 -19.90 -12.55 -19.66
N GLY A 61 -19.66 -13.81 -20.02
CA GLY A 61 -19.25 -14.22 -21.36
C GLY A 61 -20.21 -13.78 -22.46
N GLU A 62 -21.52 -13.97 -22.25
CA GLU A 62 -22.59 -13.61 -23.21
C GLU A 62 -22.53 -12.13 -23.63
N LYS A 63 -22.32 -11.24 -22.65
CA LYS A 63 -22.28 -9.77 -22.85
C LYS A 63 -20.88 -9.24 -23.10
N SER A 64 -19.87 -10.11 -22.96
CA SER A 64 -18.46 -9.73 -22.88
C SER A 64 -18.25 -8.55 -21.91
N GLU A 65 -18.79 -8.66 -20.69
CA GLU A 65 -18.85 -7.59 -19.68
C GLU A 65 -18.13 -8.01 -18.39
N ILE A 66 -17.24 -7.14 -17.87
CA ILE A 66 -16.84 -7.15 -16.47
C ILE A 66 -17.66 -6.10 -15.74
N CYS A 67 -18.46 -6.54 -14.77
CA CYS A 67 -19.29 -5.66 -13.97
C CYS A 67 -18.80 -5.63 -12.52
N LEU A 68 -18.57 -4.45 -11.96
CA LEU A 68 -18.23 -4.28 -10.55
C LEU A 68 -19.37 -3.61 -9.76
N SER A 69 -19.42 -3.92 -8.47
CA SER A 69 -20.37 -3.31 -7.54
C SER A 69 -20.05 -1.82 -7.36
N ARG A 70 -21.08 -0.97 -7.50
CA ARG A 70 -20.96 0.46 -7.24
C ARG A 70 -20.55 0.74 -5.78
N LYS A 71 -20.98 -0.11 -4.84
CA LYS A 71 -20.56 -0.04 -3.44
C LYS A 71 -19.05 -0.27 -3.31
N LEU A 72 -18.51 -1.27 -4.02
CA LEU A 72 -17.08 -1.57 -4.00
C LEU A 72 -16.28 -0.33 -4.39
N VAL A 73 -16.58 0.23 -5.55
CA VAL A 73 -15.75 1.29 -6.13
C VAL A 73 -15.89 2.62 -5.39
N LEU A 74 -16.98 2.86 -4.65
CA LEU A 74 -17.18 4.11 -3.90
C LEU A 74 -16.70 4.05 -2.45
N ASP A 75 -16.67 2.86 -1.84
CA ASP A 75 -16.38 2.69 -0.41
C ASP A 75 -14.96 2.14 -0.14
N HIS A 76 -14.30 1.52 -1.12
CA HIS A 76 -13.02 0.82 -0.95
C HIS A 76 -11.87 1.47 -1.74
N PRO A 77 -10.60 1.29 -1.28
CA PRO A 77 -9.44 1.84 -1.97
C PRO A 77 -9.15 1.13 -3.31
N TRP A 78 -8.33 1.78 -4.13
CA TRP A 78 -8.10 1.36 -5.52
C TRP A 78 -7.43 -0.03 -5.65
N ASP A 79 -6.50 -0.39 -4.77
CA ASP A 79 -5.90 -1.74 -4.75
C ASP A 79 -6.92 -2.85 -4.46
N THR A 80 -7.92 -2.55 -3.64
CA THR A 80 -9.04 -3.47 -3.38
C THR A 80 -9.92 -3.64 -4.62
N ILE A 81 -10.17 -2.55 -5.35
CA ILE A 81 -10.89 -2.59 -6.63
C ILE A 81 -10.10 -3.42 -7.65
N CYS A 82 -8.78 -3.22 -7.74
CA CYS A 82 -7.90 -4.00 -8.62
C CYS A 82 -7.88 -5.50 -8.25
N GLU A 83 -7.91 -5.86 -6.97
CA GLU A 83 -7.99 -7.28 -6.55
C GLU A 83 -9.25 -7.96 -7.12
N ILE A 84 -10.40 -7.30 -7.04
CA ILE A 84 -11.66 -7.83 -7.59
C ILE A 84 -11.62 -7.82 -9.12
N LEU A 85 -11.10 -6.76 -9.75
CA LEU A 85 -10.95 -6.70 -11.20
C LEU A 85 -10.11 -7.88 -11.73
N LEU A 86 -8.95 -8.16 -11.12
CA LEU A 86 -8.10 -9.28 -11.52
C LEU A 86 -8.80 -10.63 -11.35
N HIS A 87 -9.65 -10.77 -10.33
CA HIS A 87 -10.47 -11.97 -10.13
C HIS A 87 -11.48 -12.15 -11.29
N GLU A 88 -12.20 -11.09 -11.66
CA GLU A 88 -13.13 -11.16 -12.80
C GLU A 88 -12.40 -11.34 -14.14
N MET A 89 -11.20 -10.76 -14.29
CA MET A 89 -10.33 -11.03 -15.44
C MET A 89 -9.88 -12.49 -15.51
N ALA A 90 -9.70 -13.16 -14.37
CA ALA A 90 -9.38 -14.59 -14.36
C ALA A 90 -10.55 -15.45 -14.86
N HIS A 91 -11.79 -15.09 -14.52
CA HIS A 91 -12.97 -15.70 -15.15
C HIS A 91 -12.99 -15.45 -16.66
N GLN A 92 -12.76 -14.21 -17.09
CA GLN A 92 -12.68 -13.85 -18.50
C GLN A 92 -11.62 -14.67 -19.25
N TYR A 93 -10.42 -14.78 -18.68
CA TYR A 93 -9.31 -15.49 -19.30
C TYR A 93 -9.56 -17.00 -19.36
N ALA A 94 -10.14 -17.57 -18.30
CA ALA A 94 -10.55 -18.98 -18.31
C ALA A 94 -11.59 -19.25 -19.41
N ASP A 95 -12.55 -18.35 -19.60
CA ASP A 95 -13.61 -18.40 -20.62
C ASP A 95 -13.04 -18.24 -22.03
N GLN A 96 -12.32 -17.15 -22.32
CA GLN A 96 -11.93 -16.78 -23.69
C GLN A 96 -10.65 -17.46 -24.20
N VAL A 97 -9.73 -17.85 -23.30
CA VAL A 97 -8.38 -18.31 -23.69
C VAL A 97 -8.17 -19.78 -23.35
N LEU A 98 -8.62 -20.22 -22.17
CA LEU A 98 -8.41 -21.60 -21.72
C LEU A 98 -9.57 -22.55 -22.06
N GLY A 99 -10.70 -22.03 -22.57
CA GLY A 99 -11.88 -22.81 -22.96
C GLY A 99 -12.56 -23.49 -21.77
N GLY A 100 -12.71 -22.79 -20.65
CA GLY A 100 -13.25 -23.32 -19.39
C GLY A 100 -14.78 -23.37 -19.26
N HIS A 101 -15.51 -23.38 -20.38
CA HIS A 101 -16.97 -23.31 -20.38
C HIS A 101 -17.67 -24.49 -19.68
N ASP A 102 -17.05 -25.68 -19.71
CA ASP A 102 -17.61 -26.91 -19.13
C ASP A 102 -17.18 -27.17 -17.67
N GLU A 103 -16.41 -26.26 -17.07
CA GLU A 103 -15.94 -26.38 -15.70
C GLU A 103 -16.82 -25.61 -14.71
N PRO A 104 -16.84 -26.00 -13.41
CA PRO A 104 -17.39 -25.16 -12.37
C PRO A 104 -16.74 -23.76 -12.38
N PRO A 105 -17.42 -22.69 -11.93
CA PRO A 105 -16.91 -21.32 -11.99
C PRO A 105 -15.49 -21.11 -11.43
N HIS A 106 -15.10 -21.88 -10.41
CA HIS A 106 -13.74 -21.87 -9.84
C HIS A 106 -12.98 -23.19 -10.07
N GLY A 107 -13.17 -23.80 -11.26
CA GLY A 107 -12.52 -25.03 -11.68
C GLY A 107 -11.02 -24.89 -12.00
N PRO A 108 -10.36 -25.97 -12.46
CA PRO A 108 -8.93 -25.98 -12.76
C PRO A 108 -8.45 -24.84 -13.67
N LYS A 109 -9.16 -24.53 -14.76
CA LYS A 109 -8.77 -23.45 -15.69
C LYS A 109 -8.89 -22.07 -15.05
N PHE A 110 -9.90 -21.83 -14.23
CA PHE A 110 -9.99 -20.60 -13.44
C PHE A 110 -8.80 -20.45 -12.49
N ASN A 111 -8.45 -21.50 -11.75
CA ASN A 111 -7.30 -21.45 -10.83
C ASN A 111 -5.99 -21.22 -11.59
N ARG A 112 -5.82 -21.82 -12.77
CA ARG A 112 -4.70 -21.54 -13.68
C ARG A 112 -4.70 -20.07 -14.14
N ALA A 113 -5.86 -19.54 -14.51
CA ALA A 113 -6.01 -18.13 -14.89
C ALA A 113 -5.63 -17.19 -13.73
N CYS A 114 -6.11 -17.46 -12.52
CA CYS A 114 -5.71 -16.72 -11.32
C CYS A 114 -4.20 -16.76 -11.11
N HIS A 115 -3.60 -17.94 -11.28
CA HIS A 115 -2.15 -18.08 -11.13
C HIS A 115 -1.40 -17.21 -12.15
N LEU A 116 -1.82 -17.19 -13.41
CA LEU A 116 -1.19 -16.39 -14.47
C LEU A 116 -1.39 -14.88 -14.29
N LEU A 117 -2.60 -14.44 -13.97
CA LEU A 117 -2.94 -13.03 -13.75
C LEU A 117 -2.56 -12.50 -12.36
N ARG A 118 -2.01 -13.35 -11.49
CA ARG A 118 -1.72 -13.04 -10.07
C ARG A 118 -2.97 -12.63 -9.29
N ALA A 119 -4.14 -13.13 -9.72
CA ALA A 119 -5.42 -12.85 -9.09
C ALA A 119 -5.61 -13.71 -7.83
N ASN A 120 -6.36 -13.19 -6.86
CA ASN A 120 -6.75 -13.93 -5.67
C ASN A 120 -7.99 -14.79 -5.98
N PRO A 121 -7.89 -16.15 -6.00
CA PRO A 121 -9.04 -17.01 -6.33
C PRO A 121 -10.14 -16.95 -5.27
N ARG A 122 -9.85 -16.43 -4.07
CA ARG A 122 -10.84 -16.32 -2.98
C ARG A 122 -11.67 -15.05 -3.08
N ALA A 123 -11.34 -14.11 -3.97
CA ALA A 123 -11.94 -12.79 -4.07
C ALA A 123 -13.34 -12.77 -4.73
N SER A 124 -14.19 -13.75 -4.40
CA SER A 124 -15.54 -13.93 -4.93
C SER A 124 -16.63 -13.70 -3.89
N GLY A 125 -17.86 -13.41 -4.36
CA GLY A 125 -19.05 -13.31 -3.50
C GLY A 125 -18.87 -12.33 -2.33
N ASN A 126 -19.13 -12.80 -1.10
CA ASN A 126 -19.02 -12.03 0.14
C ASN A 126 -17.60 -12.04 0.75
N TYR A 127 -16.58 -12.40 -0.02
CA TYR A 127 -15.20 -12.35 0.46
C TYR A 127 -14.87 -10.95 0.98
N LYS A 128 -14.19 -10.90 2.13
CA LYS A 128 -13.84 -9.63 2.76
C LYS A 128 -12.85 -8.87 1.86
N PRO A 129 -13.16 -7.63 1.49
CA PRO A 129 -12.25 -6.80 0.68
C PRO A 129 -10.86 -6.66 1.32
N LEU A 130 -9.82 -6.48 0.51
CA LEU A 130 -8.42 -6.43 0.94
C LEU A 130 -8.18 -5.43 2.07
N ASP A 131 -8.67 -4.20 1.93
CA ASP A 131 -8.57 -3.17 2.95
C ASP A 131 -9.22 -3.60 4.27
N GLU A 132 -10.35 -4.31 4.24
CA GLU A 132 -10.96 -4.84 5.44
C GLU A 132 -10.16 -5.96 6.09
N ARG A 133 -9.57 -6.86 5.29
CA ARG A 133 -8.67 -7.92 5.78
C ARG A 133 -7.43 -7.32 6.46
N VAL A 134 -6.91 -6.22 5.89
CA VAL A 134 -5.72 -5.55 6.41
C VAL A 134 -6.05 -4.53 7.51
N LEU A 135 -7.22 -3.92 7.57
CA LEU A 135 -7.51 -2.87 8.57
C LEU A 135 -8.38 -3.36 9.73
N LYS A 136 -9.32 -4.28 9.52
CA LYS A 136 -10.24 -4.72 10.57
C LYS A 136 -9.62 -5.85 11.42
N HIS A 137 -9.76 -5.69 12.74
CA HIS A 137 -9.38 -6.70 13.71
C HIS A 137 -10.33 -7.89 13.64
N SER A 138 -9.86 -9.00 13.08
CA SER A 138 -10.38 -10.32 13.46
C SER A 138 -9.35 -10.91 14.41
N PRO A 139 -9.68 -11.19 15.69
CA PRO A 139 -8.72 -11.68 16.67
C PRO A 139 -8.08 -12.98 16.17
N SER A 140 -6.80 -12.90 15.84
CA SER A 140 -5.93 -14.03 15.52
C SER A 140 -4.90 -14.23 16.63
N PRO A 141 -4.35 -15.44 16.83
CA PRO A 141 -3.29 -15.70 17.82
C PRO A 141 -2.06 -14.78 17.64
N GLY A 142 -1.80 -14.32 16.41
CA GLY A 142 -0.77 -13.33 16.05
C GLY A 142 -1.11 -11.87 16.40
N ASP A 143 -2.28 -11.54 16.95
CA ASP A 143 -2.64 -10.16 17.30
C ASP A 143 -1.99 -9.65 18.58
N LYS A 144 -1.38 -10.54 19.39
CA LYS A 144 -0.65 -10.13 20.60
C LYS A 144 0.46 -9.12 20.26
N ILE A 145 1.11 -9.26 19.09
CA ILE A 145 2.11 -8.28 18.68
C ILE A 145 1.52 -6.92 18.39
N ILE A 146 0.48 -6.88 17.56
CA ILE A 146 -0.17 -5.64 17.15
C ILE A 146 -0.74 -4.91 18.36
N VAL A 147 -1.36 -5.64 19.30
CA VAL A 147 -1.88 -5.05 20.55
C VAL A 147 -0.74 -4.42 21.35
N ARG A 148 0.39 -5.11 21.52
CA ARG A 148 1.52 -4.60 22.30
C ARG A 148 2.23 -3.42 21.62
N VAL A 149 2.42 -3.48 20.30
CA VAL A 149 2.94 -2.36 19.50
C VAL A 149 2.00 -1.16 19.63
N LYS A 150 0.69 -1.34 19.48
CA LYS A 150 -0.29 -0.25 19.66
C LYS A 150 -0.25 0.35 21.06
N LYS A 151 -0.08 -0.46 22.11
CA LYS A 151 0.08 0.02 23.49
C LYS A 151 1.35 0.87 23.64
N LEU A 152 2.48 0.39 23.14
CA LEU A 152 3.75 1.14 23.19
C LEU A 152 3.68 2.45 22.39
N MET A 153 3.03 2.44 21.22
CA MET A 153 2.80 3.65 20.44
C MET A 153 1.83 4.62 21.12
N ALA A 154 0.90 4.13 21.96
CA ALA A 154 0.07 5.00 22.79
C ALA A 154 0.88 5.69 23.88
N LEU A 155 1.76 4.97 24.58
CA LEU A 155 2.69 5.53 25.56
C LEU A 155 3.65 6.55 24.93
N ALA A 156 3.97 6.39 23.65
CA ALA A 156 4.76 7.35 22.89
C ALA A 156 4.06 8.73 22.69
N GLN A 157 2.81 8.91 23.15
CA GLN A 157 2.15 10.22 23.26
C GLN A 157 2.47 10.97 24.56
N SER A 158 3.26 10.39 25.47
CA SER A 158 3.59 11.02 26.75
C SER A 158 4.11 12.45 26.55
N GLN A 159 3.71 13.35 27.46
CA GLN A 159 4.25 14.72 27.52
C GLN A 159 5.75 14.70 27.88
N ASN A 160 6.21 13.63 28.53
CA ASN A 160 7.63 13.41 28.76
C ASN A 160 8.28 12.84 27.50
N ARG A 161 9.12 13.66 26.86
CA ARG A 161 9.84 13.27 25.64
C ARG A 161 10.72 12.04 25.83
N HIS A 162 11.35 11.87 27.00
CA HIS A 162 12.22 10.72 27.23
C HIS A 162 11.41 9.42 27.29
N GLU A 163 10.29 9.43 28.00
CA GLU A 163 9.36 8.31 28.06
C GLU A 163 8.82 7.96 26.66
N ALA A 164 8.46 8.97 25.89
CA ALA A 164 7.96 8.79 24.53
C ALA A 164 9.01 8.16 23.61
N GLU A 165 10.28 8.59 23.72
CA GLU A 165 11.41 8.03 22.98
C GLU A 165 11.70 6.57 23.40
N LEU A 166 11.64 6.25 24.70
CA LEU A 166 11.81 4.89 25.22
C LEU A 166 10.68 3.95 24.77
N ALA A 167 9.43 4.39 24.84
CA ALA A 167 8.27 3.63 24.40
C ALA A 167 8.37 3.27 22.91
N MET A 168 8.80 4.23 22.08
CA MET A 168 9.02 4.01 20.66
C MET A 168 10.15 3.02 20.40
N ALA A 169 11.29 3.21 21.07
CA ALA A 169 12.42 2.28 20.96
C ALA A 169 11.99 0.86 21.31
N LYS A 170 11.20 0.69 22.38
CA LYS A 170 10.68 -0.62 22.79
C LYS A 170 9.72 -1.23 21.76
N ALA A 171 8.91 -0.40 21.09
CA ALA A 171 8.03 -0.87 20.01
C ALA A 171 8.84 -1.44 18.84
N HIS A 172 9.89 -0.73 18.40
CA HIS A 172 10.79 -1.22 17.34
C HIS A 172 11.54 -2.47 17.73
N GLU A 173 12.02 -2.56 18.98
CA GLU A 173 12.65 -3.77 19.50
C GLU A 173 11.70 -4.97 19.40
N PHE A 174 10.46 -4.78 19.82
CA PHE A 174 9.48 -5.85 19.84
C PHE A 174 9.09 -6.32 18.43
N ILE A 175 8.95 -5.40 17.47
CA ILE A 175 8.74 -5.71 16.05
C ILE A 175 9.91 -6.53 15.49
N ALA A 176 11.14 -6.12 15.79
CA ALA A 176 12.34 -6.82 15.32
C ALA A 176 12.45 -8.23 15.90
N LYS A 177 12.31 -8.37 17.23
CA LYS A 177 12.37 -9.68 17.91
C LYS A 177 11.34 -10.66 17.38
N TYR A 178 10.11 -10.20 17.20
CA TYR A 178 9.04 -11.06 16.68
C TYR A 178 9.30 -11.53 15.26
N ASN A 179 9.70 -10.62 14.35
CA ASN A 179 9.94 -11.00 12.96
C ASN A 179 11.19 -11.88 12.80
N ILE A 180 12.25 -11.63 13.57
CA ILE A 180 13.41 -12.52 13.61
C ILE A 180 13.02 -13.91 14.10
N GLY A 181 12.19 -13.99 15.15
CA GLY A 181 11.65 -15.25 15.64
C GLY A 181 10.78 -15.98 14.61
N LEU A 182 9.97 -15.26 13.83
CA LEU A 182 9.19 -15.85 12.73
C LEU A 182 10.09 -16.40 11.62
N LEU A 183 11.12 -15.66 11.24
CA LEU A 183 12.07 -16.08 10.21
C LEU A 183 12.85 -17.34 10.63
N ALA A 184 13.18 -17.46 11.91
CA ALA A 184 13.89 -18.62 12.44
C ALA A 184 13.06 -19.91 12.48
N ARG A 185 11.72 -19.81 12.47
CA ARG A 185 10.81 -20.97 12.52
C ARG A 185 10.48 -21.55 11.16
N ASP A 186 10.75 -20.81 10.09
CA ASP A 186 10.42 -21.16 8.69
C ASP A 186 8.98 -21.68 8.49
N GLU A 187 8.04 -21.19 9.29
CA GLU A 187 6.63 -21.55 9.18
C GLU A 187 6.01 -20.95 7.91
N GLU A 188 4.99 -21.62 7.37
CA GLU A 188 4.18 -21.09 6.27
C GLU A 188 3.52 -19.78 6.70
N ARG A 189 3.73 -18.73 5.90
CA ARG A 189 3.28 -17.37 6.19
C ARG A 189 2.47 -16.83 5.03
N HIS A 190 1.30 -16.29 5.34
CA HIS A 190 0.49 -15.59 4.37
C HIS A 190 0.96 -14.14 4.22
N PHE A 191 1.33 -13.78 2.99
CA PHE A 191 1.70 -12.43 2.61
C PHE A 191 0.54 -11.72 1.91
N VAL A 192 0.46 -10.42 2.14
CA VAL A 192 -0.48 -9.52 1.46
C VAL A 192 0.30 -8.35 0.88
N SER A 193 -0.26 -7.76 -0.16
CA SER A 193 0.31 -6.62 -0.87
C SER A 193 -0.73 -5.51 -0.93
N VAL A 194 -0.36 -4.30 -0.50
CA VAL A 194 -1.28 -3.15 -0.43
C VAL A 194 -0.62 -1.88 -0.92
N PHE A 195 -1.43 -0.95 -1.43
CA PHE A 195 -0.97 0.38 -1.78
C PHE A 195 -0.78 1.23 -0.52
N VAL A 196 0.30 2.01 -0.54
CA VAL A 196 0.67 2.93 0.53
C VAL A 196 0.82 4.32 -0.03
N GLY A 197 0.07 5.26 0.53
CA GLY A 197 -0.10 6.59 -0.05
C GLY A 197 -1.09 6.60 -1.23
N ARG A 198 -1.02 7.64 -2.06
CA ARG A 198 -1.87 7.80 -3.24
C ARG A 198 -1.05 7.53 -4.51
N ALA A 199 -1.68 6.95 -5.52
CA ALA A 199 -1.11 6.90 -6.85
C ALA A 199 -0.85 8.32 -7.37
N ALA A 200 0.27 8.52 -8.05
CA ALA A 200 0.65 9.82 -8.59
C ALA A 200 1.42 9.66 -9.90
N LEU A 201 1.34 10.69 -10.75
CA LEU A 201 2.11 10.75 -12.00
C LEU A 201 3.61 10.98 -11.75
N ARG A 202 3.94 11.56 -10.59
CA ARG A 202 5.32 11.84 -10.20
C ARG A 202 5.47 11.79 -8.69
N HIS A 203 6.46 11.02 -8.24
CA HIS A 203 6.89 10.96 -6.84
C HIS A 203 8.10 11.85 -6.61
N PHE A 204 8.13 12.50 -5.44
CA PHE A 204 9.26 13.32 -5.01
C PHE A 204 10.31 12.46 -4.28
N ARG A 205 11.51 13.01 -4.09
CA ARG A 205 12.65 12.25 -3.52
C ARG A 205 12.34 11.69 -2.13
N GLU A 206 11.62 12.43 -1.31
CA GLU A 206 11.21 12.00 0.02
C GLU A 206 10.36 10.72 0.01
N ASP A 207 9.61 10.46 -1.06
CA ASP A 207 8.78 9.27 -1.19
C ASP A 207 9.65 8.01 -1.29
N TYR A 208 10.70 8.05 -2.12
CA TYR A 208 11.67 6.96 -2.24
C TYR A 208 12.48 6.76 -0.96
N HIS A 209 12.84 7.84 -0.25
CA HIS A 209 13.52 7.75 1.03
C HIS A 209 12.65 7.11 2.12
N LEU A 210 11.34 7.42 2.12
CA LEU A 210 10.38 6.82 3.04
C LEU A 210 10.15 5.35 2.69
N ALA A 211 9.96 5.00 1.41
CA ALA A 211 9.86 3.61 0.95
C ALA A 211 11.07 2.76 1.40
N GLY A 212 12.28 3.28 1.21
CA GLY A 212 13.50 2.60 1.67
C GLY A 212 13.57 2.51 3.20
N LEU A 213 13.03 3.47 3.95
CA LEU A 213 12.96 3.39 5.41
C LEU A 213 11.98 2.30 5.87
N LEU A 214 10.84 2.14 5.19
CA LEU A 214 9.89 1.07 5.49
C LEU A 214 10.52 -0.31 5.28
N GLN A 215 11.19 -0.51 4.15
CA GLN A 215 11.88 -1.76 3.83
C GLN A 215 13.00 -2.10 4.84
N ASP A 216 13.77 -1.09 5.27
CA ASP A 216 14.91 -1.31 6.17
C ASP A 216 14.51 -1.69 7.60
N PHE A 217 13.33 -1.27 8.08
CA PHE A 217 12.99 -1.34 9.52
C PHE A 217 11.65 -2.00 9.85
N TYR A 218 10.79 -2.28 8.87
CA TYR A 218 9.42 -2.76 9.12
C TYR A 218 9.07 -4.06 8.43
N PHE A 219 10.07 -4.84 7.98
CA PHE A 219 9.90 -6.21 7.49
C PHE A 219 8.85 -6.34 6.38
N VAL A 220 8.92 -5.40 5.43
CA VAL A 220 8.11 -5.36 4.21
C VAL A 220 9.02 -5.20 3.00
N TYR A 221 8.58 -5.73 1.87
CA TYR A 221 9.18 -5.48 0.56
C TYR A 221 8.42 -4.33 -0.12
N GLY A 222 9.13 -3.33 -0.65
CA GLY A 222 8.50 -2.17 -1.27
C GLY A 222 8.82 -2.09 -2.75
N ILE A 223 7.80 -1.95 -3.59
CA ILE A 223 7.92 -1.82 -5.04
C ILE A 223 7.03 -0.70 -5.56
N TRP A 224 7.50 0.03 -6.57
CA TRP A 224 6.69 1.01 -7.28
C TRP A 224 5.99 0.31 -8.44
N VAL A 225 4.66 0.28 -8.40
CA VAL A 225 3.84 -0.39 -9.41
C VAL A 225 3.03 0.62 -10.21
N PRO A 226 2.73 0.36 -11.50
CA PRO A 226 1.75 1.14 -12.24
C PRO A 226 0.40 1.12 -11.51
N ALA A 227 -0.24 2.28 -11.44
CA ALA A 227 -1.57 2.40 -10.88
C ALA A 227 -2.29 3.62 -11.46
N TYR A 228 -3.60 3.50 -11.67
CA TYR A 228 -4.41 4.56 -12.20
C TYR A 228 -4.57 5.72 -11.20
N VAL A 229 -4.24 6.93 -11.63
CA VAL A 229 -4.40 8.15 -10.86
C VAL A 229 -5.78 8.74 -11.16
N LEU A 230 -6.78 8.33 -10.38
CA LEU A 230 -8.18 8.67 -10.60
C LEU A 230 -8.43 10.18 -10.82
N ASP A 231 -7.82 11.03 -9.99
CA ASP A 231 -7.99 12.49 -10.08
C ASP A 231 -7.42 13.09 -11.36
N LYS A 232 -6.46 12.39 -12.00
CA LYS A 232 -5.77 12.84 -13.21
C LYS A 232 -6.19 12.10 -14.47
N GLY A 233 -6.99 11.03 -14.33
CA GLY A 233 -7.47 10.24 -15.44
C GLY A 233 -6.37 9.52 -16.24
N LYS A 234 -5.24 9.19 -15.60
CA LYS A 234 -4.03 8.66 -16.27
C LYS A 234 -3.31 7.61 -15.44
N MET A 235 -2.61 6.70 -16.09
CA MET A 235 -1.68 5.79 -15.41
C MET A 235 -0.50 6.58 -14.83
N GLY A 236 -0.21 6.31 -13.56
CA GLY A 236 0.97 6.77 -12.86
C GLY A 236 1.59 5.59 -12.11
N SER A 237 2.08 5.84 -10.92
CA SER A 237 2.55 4.78 -10.04
C SER A 237 2.21 5.03 -8.58
N VAL A 238 2.29 3.97 -7.79
CA VAL A 238 2.10 3.99 -6.34
C VAL A 238 3.11 3.07 -5.68
N LEU A 239 3.43 3.33 -4.42
CA LEU A 239 4.21 2.39 -3.61
C LEU A 239 3.28 1.27 -3.17
N GLU A 240 3.56 0.05 -3.62
CA GLU A 240 2.99 -1.15 -3.04
C GLU A 240 3.98 -1.72 -2.02
N ILE A 241 3.49 -2.13 -0.85
CA ILE A 241 4.28 -2.89 0.12
C ILE A 241 3.71 -4.31 0.28
N SER A 242 4.60 -5.29 0.34
CA SER A 242 4.29 -6.69 0.57
C SER A 242 4.89 -7.18 1.88
N GLY A 243 4.14 -7.98 2.63
CA GLY A 243 4.59 -8.54 3.92
C GLY A 243 3.48 -9.29 4.63
N THR A 244 3.76 -9.76 5.86
CA THR A 244 2.69 -10.32 6.71
C THR A 244 1.66 -9.24 6.99
N ILE A 245 0.41 -9.63 7.26
CA ILE A 245 -0.67 -8.69 7.59
C ILE A 245 -0.24 -7.73 8.72
N GLN A 246 0.48 -8.24 9.72
CA GLN A 246 0.98 -7.45 10.83
C GLN A 246 2.03 -6.42 10.39
N ASN A 247 3.01 -6.82 9.58
CA ASN A 247 4.07 -5.93 9.11
C ASN A 247 3.53 -4.85 8.19
N VAL A 248 2.66 -5.23 7.25
CA VAL A 248 1.98 -4.30 6.34
C VAL A 248 1.17 -3.27 7.13
N ARG A 249 0.39 -3.69 8.13
CA ARG A 249 -0.36 -2.76 9.02
C ARG A 249 0.55 -1.74 9.68
N ILE A 250 1.66 -2.19 10.27
CA ILE A 250 2.60 -1.31 10.97
C ILE A 250 3.28 -0.35 9.99
N ALA A 251 3.74 -0.86 8.84
CA ALA A 251 4.41 -0.07 7.81
C ALA A 251 3.48 1.00 7.21
N SER A 252 2.22 0.66 6.88
CA SER A 252 1.24 1.63 6.40
C SER A 252 0.96 2.72 7.44
N TYR A 253 0.82 2.35 8.71
CA TYR A 253 0.66 3.32 9.79
C TYR A 253 1.86 4.27 9.90
N VAL A 254 3.08 3.74 9.85
CA VAL A 254 4.33 4.50 9.92
C VAL A 254 4.46 5.45 8.74
N HIS A 255 4.16 4.97 7.53
CA HIS A 255 4.17 5.78 6.33
C HIS A 255 3.30 7.03 6.51
N ASP A 256 2.04 6.82 6.89
CA ASP A 256 1.05 7.88 7.01
C ASP A 256 1.40 8.85 8.14
N PHE A 257 1.89 8.33 9.27
CA PHE A 257 2.37 9.16 10.37
C PHE A 257 3.55 10.04 9.92
N VAL A 258 4.57 9.46 9.29
CA VAL A 258 5.78 10.19 8.88
C VAL A 258 5.44 11.24 7.84
N LYS A 259 4.54 10.94 6.89
CA LYS A 259 4.02 11.92 5.92
C LYS A 259 3.38 13.11 6.60
N ARG A 260 2.41 12.88 7.51
CA ARG A 260 1.76 13.96 8.26
C ARG A 260 2.74 14.75 9.12
N PHE A 261 3.70 14.06 9.74
CA PHE A 261 4.74 14.70 10.54
C PHE A 261 5.60 15.64 9.68
N ILE A 262 6.07 15.19 8.51
CA ILE A 262 6.85 16.02 7.58
C ILE A 262 6.04 17.25 7.15
N ASP A 263 4.77 17.07 6.81
CA ASP A 263 3.89 18.17 6.37
C ASP A 263 3.68 19.21 7.48
N SER A 264 3.39 18.75 8.70
CA SER A 264 3.23 19.61 9.88
C SER A 264 4.52 20.38 10.21
N GLN A 265 5.67 19.68 10.25
CA GLN A 265 6.96 20.31 10.52
C GLN A 265 7.34 21.31 9.43
N TRP A 266 7.02 21.02 8.16
CA TRP A 266 7.26 21.94 7.06
C TRP A 266 6.41 23.21 7.17
N GLN A 267 5.12 23.08 7.49
CA GLN A 267 4.24 24.24 7.68
C GLN A 267 4.77 25.19 8.77
N GLY A 268 5.22 24.64 9.90
CA GLY A 268 5.85 25.42 10.98
C GLY A 268 7.17 26.06 10.53
N TYR A 269 8.06 25.27 9.93
CA TYR A 269 9.38 25.71 9.48
C TYR A 269 9.31 26.80 8.39
N ASN A 270 8.33 26.71 7.49
CA ASN A 270 8.21 27.60 6.34
C ASN A 270 7.30 28.81 6.56
N LYS A 271 6.62 28.93 7.71
CA LYS A 271 5.63 29.98 7.99
C LYS A 271 6.12 31.41 7.72
N LYS A 272 7.40 31.69 7.97
CA LYS A 272 8.03 33.01 7.79
C LYS A 272 9.13 33.03 6.72
N ARG A 273 9.37 31.92 6.02
CA ARG A 273 10.53 31.77 5.12
C ARG A 273 10.18 31.79 3.63
N GLY A 274 8.93 31.53 3.26
CA GLY A 274 8.48 31.59 1.87
C GLY A 274 9.20 30.62 0.92
N LEU A 275 9.75 29.52 1.43
CA LEU A 275 10.53 28.57 0.64
C LEU A 275 9.62 27.73 -0.27
N ASN A 276 10.16 27.34 -1.43
CA ASN A 276 9.44 26.59 -2.45
C ASN A 276 9.32 25.07 -2.17
N ARG A 277 8.58 24.36 -3.02
CA ARG A 277 8.34 22.90 -2.93
C ARG A 277 9.62 22.05 -2.97
N TYR A 278 10.65 22.45 -3.70
CA TYR A 278 11.93 21.71 -3.74
C TYR A 278 12.67 21.79 -2.41
N ARG A 279 12.54 22.91 -1.67
CA ARG A 279 13.06 23.03 -0.30
C ARG A 279 12.29 22.15 0.68
N LYS A 280 10.98 21.95 0.49
CA LYS A 280 10.22 20.95 1.24
C LYS A 280 10.79 19.55 1.05
N THR A 281 11.18 19.20 -0.18
CA THR A 281 11.85 17.91 -0.46
C THR A 281 13.17 17.78 0.30
N ASP A 282 14.05 18.77 0.23
CA ASP A 282 15.34 18.71 0.95
C ASP A 282 15.13 18.59 2.48
N PHE A 283 14.16 19.33 3.02
CA PHE A 283 13.76 19.26 4.42
C PHE A 283 13.22 17.88 4.82
N ALA A 284 12.27 17.35 4.04
CA ALA A 284 11.67 16.04 4.24
C ALA A 284 12.71 14.91 4.17
N VAL A 285 13.61 14.96 3.17
CA VAL A 285 14.74 14.04 3.06
C VAL A 285 15.66 14.16 4.28
N GLY A 286 15.88 15.37 4.79
CA GLY A 286 16.59 15.61 6.05
C GLY A 286 15.94 14.88 7.22
N ILE A 287 14.62 15.06 7.42
CA ILE A 287 13.85 14.37 8.47
C ILE A 287 14.00 12.85 8.36
N LEU A 288 13.81 12.29 7.15
CA LEU A 288 13.92 10.84 6.92
C LEU A 288 15.32 10.30 7.19
N LYS A 289 16.37 11.07 6.83
CA LYS A 289 17.76 10.72 7.16
C LYS A 289 18.01 10.76 8.67
N GLY A 290 17.54 11.80 9.36
CA GLY A 290 17.66 11.91 10.82
C GLY A 290 16.96 10.77 11.54
N PHE A 291 15.74 10.43 11.10
CA PHE A 291 14.97 9.33 11.66
C PHE A 291 15.63 7.97 11.40
N ARG A 292 16.08 7.72 10.17
CA ARG A 292 16.88 6.53 9.81
C ARG A 292 18.12 6.39 10.70
N SER A 293 18.87 7.48 10.92
CA SER A 293 20.04 7.45 11.81
C SER A 293 19.67 7.08 13.24
N LYS A 294 18.56 7.61 13.77
CA LYS A 294 18.03 7.25 15.10
C LYS A 294 17.75 5.74 15.19
N LEU A 295 17.02 5.18 14.23
CA LEU A 295 16.69 3.75 14.21
C LEU A 295 17.94 2.86 14.11
N ARG A 296 18.92 3.25 13.28
CA ARG A 296 20.19 2.52 13.17
C ARG A 296 20.99 2.54 14.48
N MET A 297 21.02 3.68 15.16
CA MET A 297 21.72 3.83 16.44
C MET A 297 21.11 2.94 17.51
N GLN A 298 19.78 2.99 17.65
CA GLN A 298 19.03 2.13 18.57
C GLN A 298 19.29 0.64 18.30
N ASN A 299 19.39 0.23 17.03
CA ASN A 299 19.72 -1.15 16.67
C ASN A 299 21.20 -1.51 16.91
N ARG A 300 22.13 -0.55 16.86
CA ARG A 300 23.56 -0.79 17.14
C ARG A 300 23.87 -0.88 18.62
N GLU A 301 23.28 0.00 19.44
CA GLU A 301 23.43 -0.03 20.90
C GLU A 301 23.00 -1.40 21.44
N ARG A 302 21.90 -1.95 20.92
CA ARG A 302 21.42 -3.30 21.27
C ARG A 302 22.37 -4.45 20.94
N LYS A 303 23.14 -4.33 19.85
CA LYS A 303 24.16 -5.34 19.51
C LYS A 303 25.29 -5.40 20.56
N ARG A 304 25.51 -4.32 21.30
CA ARG A 304 26.54 -4.26 22.35
C ARG A 304 26.07 -4.89 23.66
N ASP A 305 24.76 -4.87 23.94
CA ASP A 305 24.15 -5.43 25.16
C ASP A 305 23.94 -6.96 25.11
N GLY A 306 24.64 -7.68 24.21
CA GLY A 306 24.58 -9.14 24.13
C GLY A 306 23.31 -9.73 23.47
N ASP A 307 22.38 -8.89 23.03
CA ASP A 307 21.21 -9.32 22.26
C ASP A 307 21.69 -9.76 20.86
N GLN A 308 21.67 -11.06 20.55
CA GLN A 308 22.13 -11.66 19.29
C GLN A 308 21.28 -11.26 18.06
N LEU A 309 20.52 -10.16 18.14
CA LEU A 309 19.73 -9.62 17.05
C LEU A 309 20.66 -9.08 15.97
N ARG A 310 21.05 -9.97 15.05
CA ARG A 310 21.69 -9.62 13.78
C ARG A 310 20.70 -8.84 12.92
N LEU A 311 20.56 -7.55 13.19
CA LEU A 311 19.87 -6.61 12.31
C LEU A 311 20.81 -6.20 11.15
N VAL A 312 21.36 -7.22 10.49
CA VAL A 312 21.66 -7.16 9.06
C VAL A 312 20.28 -7.15 8.38
N LYS A 313 20.15 -6.61 7.17
CA LYS A 313 18.93 -6.80 6.38
C LYS A 313 18.72 -8.32 6.25
N ILE A 314 17.87 -8.91 7.10
CA ILE A 314 17.57 -10.34 7.01
C ILE A 314 16.61 -10.43 5.84
N GLU A 315 17.12 -10.97 4.74
CA GLU A 315 16.30 -11.27 3.58
C GLU A 315 15.37 -12.41 3.96
N ASP A 316 14.06 -12.20 3.79
CA ASP A 316 13.02 -13.20 4.02
C ASP A 316 12.78 -13.95 2.71
N PRO A 317 13.26 -15.20 2.56
CA PRO A 317 13.17 -15.91 1.29
C PRO A 317 11.73 -16.20 0.88
N LEU A 318 10.81 -16.39 1.83
CA LEU A 318 9.39 -16.64 1.52
C LEU A 318 8.71 -15.37 1.02
N LEU A 319 9.03 -14.22 1.62
CA LEU A 319 8.54 -12.94 1.11
C LEU A 319 9.11 -12.62 -0.27
N GLN A 320 10.39 -12.92 -0.50
CA GLN A 320 11.01 -12.74 -1.81
C GLN A 320 10.32 -13.61 -2.87
N ARG A 321 10.06 -14.90 -2.58
CA ARG A 321 9.29 -15.78 -3.49
C ARG A 321 7.89 -15.25 -3.79
N HIS A 322 7.18 -14.70 -2.80
CA HIS A 322 5.87 -14.07 -3.00
C HIS A 322 5.95 -12.89 -3.97
N VAL A 323 6.97 -12.04 -3.81
CA VAL A 323 7.20 -10.87 -4.66
C VAL A 323 7.63 -11.28 -6.07
N ASP A 324 8.56 -12.22 -6.20
CA ASP A 324 9.06 -12.69 -7.51
C ASP A 324 7.93 -13.35 -8.31
N TYR A 325 7.04 -14.08 -7.63
CA TYR A 325 5.82 -14.59 -8.24
C TYR A 325 4.96 -13.43 -8.75
N ARG A 326 4.62 -12.45 -7.92
CA ARG A 326 3.73 -11.33 -8.28
C ARG A 326 4.33 -10.40 -9.34
N TYR A 327 5.65 -10.20 -9.32
CA TYR A 327 6.39 -9.26 -10.16
C TYR A 327 7.63 -9.94 -10.78
N PRO A 328 7.45 -10.78 -11.82
CA PRO A 328 8.56 -11.52 -12.44
C PRO A 328 9.54 -10.59 -13.19
N HIS A 329 9.11 -9.38 -13.53
CA HIS A 329 9.91 -8.39 -14.24
C HIS A 329 9.99 -7.10 -13.43
N THR A 330 11.14 -6.84 -12.82
CA THR A 330 11.39 -5.62 -12.06
C THR A 330 12.59 -4.87 -12.59
N THR A 331 12.58 -3.55 -12.41
CA THR A 331 13.67 -2.66 -12.81
C THR A 331 14.07 -1.79 -11.63
N SER A 332 15.37 -1.53 -11.52
CA SER A 332 15.92 -0.64 -10.50
C SER A 332 16.11 0.76 -11.07
N ILE A 333 15.37 1.73 -10.53
CA ILE A 333 15.52 3.13 -10.90
C ILE A 333 16.57 3.78 -10.00
N ARG A 334 17.70 4.22 -10.59
CA ARG A 334 18.68 5.03 -9.89
C ARG A 334 18.34 6.52 -10.04
N GLY A 335 18.07 7.19 -8.91
CA GLY A 335 17.86 8.63 -8.90
C GLY A 335 19.17 9.41 -9.12
N LYS A 336 19.10 10.53 -9.85
CA LYS A 336 20.23 11.48 -9.95
C LYS A 336 20.51 12.11 -8.59
N VAL A 337 21.80 12.17 -8.20
CA VAL A 337 22.23 12.89 -7.00
C VAL A 337 22.09 14.39 -7.25
N LEU A 338 21.04 14.99 -6.73
CA LEU A 338 20.87 16.44 -6.77
C LEU A 338 21.63 17.10 -5.62
N ARG A 339 22.34 18.19 -5.92
CA ARG A 339 22.94 19.08 -4.91
C ARG A 339 21.80 19.80 -4.18
N GLY A 340 21.38 19.27 -3.05
CA GLY A 340 20.38 19.89 -2.16
C GLY A 340 20.98 21.05 -1.36
N TYR A 341 20.12 21.91 -0.81
CA TYR A 341 20.57 22.98 0.09
C TYR A 341 21.00 22.37 1.42
N LYS A 342 22.28 22.53 1.79
CA LYS A 342 22.86 21.83 2.95
C LYS A 342 22.17 22.24 4.27
N ASP A 343 21.80 23.50 4.43
CA ASP A 343 21.22 23.99 5.69
C ASP A 343 19.81 23.48 5.95
N VAL A 344 18.91 23.58 4.96
CA VAL A 344 17.52 23.07 5.07
C VAL A 344 17.51 21.56 5.34
N LEU A 345 18.40 20.83 4.68
CA LEU A 345 18.57 19.40 4.91
C LEU A 345 19.12 19.10 6.31
N ARG A 346 20.09 19.87 6.80
CA ARG A 346 20.65 19.73 8.17
C ARG A 346 19.59 20.00 9.24
N ASP A 347 18.78 21.04 9.07
CA ASP A 347 17.69 21.37 9.99
C ASP A 347 16.67 20.22 10.04
N GLY A 348 16.30 19.68 8.88
CA GLY A 348 15.47 18.48 8.76
C GLY A 348 16.08 17.27 9.48
N ILE A 349 17.38 17.02 9.35
CA ILE A 349 18.08 15.93 10.09
C ILE A 349 17.93 16.10 11.59
N GLY A 350 18.10 17.33 12.10
CA GLY A 350 17.93 17.64 13.51
C GLY A 350 16.53 17.28 14.03
N ILE A 351 15.50 17.62 13.26
CA ILE A 351 14.10 17.29 13.58
C ILE A 351 13.87 15.77 13.50
N GLY A 352 14.36 15.11 12.46
CA GLY A 352 14.22 13.67 12.25
C GLY A 352 14.81 12.81 13.37
N LYS A 353 15.95 13.24 13.95
CA LYS A 353 16.55 12.56 15.12
C LYS A 353 15.66 12.61 16.37
N LYS A 354 14.76 13.59 16.45
CA LYS A 354 13.82 13.78 17.57
C LYS A 354 12.44 13.18 17.28
N LEU A 355 12.21 12.63 16.09
CA LEU A 355 10.93 12.04 15.70
C LEU A 355 10.57 10.86 16.62
N VAL A 356 9.34 10.88 17.14
CA VAL A 356 8.73 9.81 17.92
C VAL A 356 7.41 9.46 17.26
N ILE A 357 7.18 8.17 16.95
CA ILE A 357 5.90 7.73 16.37
C ILE A 357 4.94 7.44 17.52
N SER A 358 3.95 8.30 17.66
CA SER A 358 2.93 8.18 18.70
C SER A 358 1.59 7.83 18.08
N LYS A 359 0.65 7.32 18.87
CA LYS A 359 -0.74 7.05 18.45
C LYS A 359 -1.52 8.37 18.28
N GLY A 360 -1.09 9.21 17.35
CA GLY A 360 -1.75 10.47 17.01
C GLY A 360 -2.73 10.31 15.85
N ILE A 361 -4.02 10.39 16.19
CA ILE A 361 -5.18 10.56 15.29
C ILE A 361 -5.44 9.36 14.37
N THR A 362 -6.02 8.32 14.98
CA THR A 362 -6.87 7.34 14.28
C THR A 362 -8.34 7.77 14.33
N GLU A 363 -8.61 9.08 14.35
CA GLU A 363 -9.94 9.58 14.01
C GLU A 363 -10.08 9.64 12.50
N LYS A 364 -10.80 8.64 11.97
CA LYS A 364 -11.68 8.75 10.80
C LYS A 364 -11.19 9.67 9.66
N GLY A 365 -9.93 9.57 9.28
CA GLY A 365 -9.53 9.91 7.93
C GLY A 365 -10.09 8.81 7.05
N ARG A 366 -11.24 9.03 6.42
CA ARG A 366 -11.71 8.25 5.27
C ARG A 366 -10.68 8.43 4.13
N SER A 367 -9.51 7.80 4.26
CA SER A 367 -8.56 7.60 3.17
C SER A 367 -9.17 6.53 2.28
N GLY A 368 -10.05 6.94 1.38
CA GLY A 368 -10.79 6.00 0.53
C GLY A 368 -12.07 6.56 -0.07
N LYS A 369 -12.56 7.73 0.37
CA LYS A 369 -13.56 8.40 -0.46
C LYS A 369 -12.85 8.95 -1.69
N LEU A 370 -13.16 8.36 -2.84
CA LEU A 370 -12.85 8.89 -4.16
C LEU A 370 -13.53 10.28 -4.25
N LEU A 371 -12.81 11.32 -3.85
CA LEU A 371 -13.25 12.69 -3.99
C LEU A 371 -12.31 13.33 -5.00
N ILE A 372 -12.87 13.72 -6.13
CA ILE A 372 -12.21 14.56 -7.11
C ILE A 372 -11.91 15.89 -6.41
N GLU A 373 -10.63 16.15 -6.12
CA GLU A 373 -10.19 17.50 -5.73
C GLU A 373 -10.38 18.42 -6.95
N LYS A 374 -11.11 19.52 -6.77
CA LYS A 374 -11.40 20.52 -7.81
C LYS A 374 -10.14 21.21 -8.33
#